data_AF-A0A497B5C2-F1
#
_entry.id   AF-A0A497B5C2-F1
#
_cell.length_a   1.000
_cell.length_b   1.000
_cell.length_c   1.000
_cell.angle_alpha   90.00
_cell.angle_beta   90.00
_cell.angle_gamma   90.00
#
_symmetry.space_group_name_H-M   'P 1'
#
loop_
_entity.id
_entity.type
_entity.pdbx_description
1 polymer ?
#
loop_
_entity_poly.entity_id
_entity_poly.type
_entity_poly.pdbx_seq_one_letter_code
_entity_poly.pdbx_strand_id
1 'polypeptide(L)'
;MLPEDWPVWDMFLDLYGGEFKHFYYDVRVGGPKIEDPAINPKMAKMWYDLNAKRIDALGEKEDEVWIIEVAASPGLRALGQLTTYLALWWEDPKPPKKAIPV
;
A
#
# COMPACT_ATOMS: atom_id res chain seq x y z
N MET A 1 -9.46 1.43 0.56
CA MET A 1 -10.33 2.48 0.01
C MET A 1 -11.76 2.22 0.43
N LEU A 2 -12.48 3.26 0.83
CA LEU A 2 -13.92 3.18 1.12
C LEU A 2 -14.73 3.49 -0.15
N PRO A 3 -16.02 3.11 -0.23
CA PRO A 3 -16.86 3.38 -1.40
C PRO A 3 -16.94 4.87 -1.79
N GLU A 4 -16.89 5.77 -0.80
CA GLU A 4 -16.87 7.22 -1.02
C GLU A 4 -15.60 7.74 -1.71
N ASP A 5 -14.50 6.97 -1.67
CA ASP A 5 -13.22 7.34 -2.27
C ASP A 5 -13.15 6.92 -3.75
N TRP A 6 -14.03 6.02 -4.21
CA TRP A 6 -14.00 5.47 -5.57
C TRP A 6 -14.09 6.53 -6.67
N PRO A 7 -14.95 7.56 -6.59
CA PRO A 7 -15.01 8.58 -7.64
C PRO A 7 -13.69 9.33 -7.81
N VAL A 8 -12.95 9.57 -6.72
CA VAL A 8 -11.64 10.22 -6.76
C VAL A 8 -10.60 9.29 -7.39
N TRP A 9 -10.66 7.99 -7.07
CA TRP A 9 -9.80 6.99 -7.68
C TRP A 9 -10.04 6.85 -9.18
N ASP A 10 -11.30 6.77 -9.61
CA ASP A 10 -11.67 6.67 -11.03
C ASP A 10 -11.16 7.89 -11.81
N MET A 11 -11.34 9.10 -11.27
CA MET A 11 -10.78 10.33 -11.86
C MET A 11 -9.25 10.29 -11.96
N PHE A 12 -8.56 9.75 -10.95
CA PHE A 12 -7.11 9.59 -11.00
C PHE A 12 -6.68 8.62 -12.10
N LEU A 13 -7.38 7.49 -12.25
CA LEU A 13 -7.10 6.51 -13.30
C LEU A 13 -7.33 7.09 -14.70
N ASP A 14 -8.40 7.87 -14.89
CA ASP A 14 -8.70 8.51 -16.18
C ASP A 14 -7.61 9.52 -16.59
N LEU A 15 -7.07 10.27 -15.62
CA LEU A 15 -6.08 11.32 -15.88
C LEU A 15 -4.65 10.79 -15.96
N TYR A 16 -4.27 9.87 -15.07
CA TYR A 16 -2.88 9.46 -14.85
C TYR A 16 -2.65 7.95 -14.99
N GLY A 17 -3.71 7.13 -15.09
CA GLY A 17 -3.61 5.68 -15.08
C GLY A 17 -2.73 5.11 -16.21
N GLY A 18 -2.70 5.78 -17.36
CA GLY A 18 -1.83 5.41 -18.49
C GLY A 18 -0.33 5.58 -18.25
N GLU A 19 0.08 6.27 -17.18
CA GLU A 19 1.48 6.45 -16.81
C GLU A 19 2.06 5.27 -16.00
N PHE A 20 1.21 4.34 -15.57
CA PHE A 20 1.58 3.22 -14.71
C PHE A 20 1.54 1.91 -15.51
N LYS A 21 2.50 1.03 -15.24
CA LYS A 21 2.54 -0.32 -15.81
C LYS A 21 1.48 -1.20 -15.17
N HIS A 22 1.37 -1.13 -13.85
CA HIS A 22 0.46 -1.92 -13.06
C HIS A 22 -0.03 -1.13 -11.85
N PHE A 23 -1.22 -1.50 -11.37
CA PHE A 23 -1.72 -1.13 -10.06
C PHE A 23 -1.90 -2.38 -9.21
N TYR A 24 -1.49 -2.31 -7.96
CA TYR A 24 -1.73 -3.33 -6.94
C TYR A 24 -2.59 -2.74 -5.85
N TYR A 25 -3.58 -3.49 -5.37
CA TYR A 25 -4.53 -3.02 -4.36
C TYR A 25 -4.35 -3.78 -3.04
N ASP A 26 -4.72 -3.13 -1.93
CA ASP A 26 -4.63 -3.69 -0.57
C ASP A 26 -3.23 -4.25 -0.24
N VAL A 27 -2.19 -3.51 -0.64
CA VAL A 27 -0.80 -3.94 -0.50
C VAL A 27 -0.40 -3.91 0.97
N ARG A 28 -0.09 -5.07 1.52
CA ARG A 28 0.35 -5.20 2.92
C ARG A 28 1.78 -4.75 3.12
N VAL A 29 2.04 -3.91 4.10
CA VAL A 29 3.38 -3.43 4.51
C VAL A 29 3.57 -3.51 6.01
N GLY A 30 4.83 -3.77 6.42
CA GLY A 30 5.20 -4.00 7.81
C GLY A 30 4.46 -5.21 8.42
N GLY A 31 4.32 -5.17 9.75
CA GLY A 31 3.64 -6.23 10.51
C GLY A 31 4.56 -7.39 10.89
N PRO A 32 4.26 -8.09 12.00
CA PRO A 32 5.08 -9.19 12.51
C PRO A 32 5.02 -10.42 11.58
N LYS A 33 6.18 -10.94 11.21
CA LYS A 33 6.34 -12.24 10.56
C LYS A 33 6.66 -13.28 11.63
N ILE A 34 5.94 -14.40 11.62
CA ILE A 34 6.24 -15.56 12.47
C ILE A 34 7.09 -16.51 11.64
N GLU A 35 8.34 -16.72 12.05
CA GLU A 35 9.30 -17.60 11.37
C GLU A 35 9.46 -18.96 12.06
N ASP A 36 8.69 -19.21 13.13
CA ASP A 36 8.72 -20.48 13.85
C ASP A 36 8.19 -21.63 12.96
N PRO A 37 9.03 -22.62 12.58
CA PRO A 37 8.62 -23.73 11.74
C PRO A 37 7.59 -24.66 12.41
N ALA A 38 7.44 -24.60 13.74
CA ALA A 38 6.43 -25.36 14.47
C ALA A 38 5.02 -24.77 14.31
N ILE A 39 4.91 -23.49 13.93
CA ILE A 39 3.63 -22.83 13.71
C ILE A 39 3.09 -23.17 12.32
N ASN A 40 1.79 -23.46 12.27
CA ASN A 40 1.10 -23.71 11.01
C ASN A 40 1.26 -22.50 10.06
N PRO A 41 1.75 -22.68 8.81
CA PRO A 41 1.96 -21.58 7.87
C PRO A 41 0.71 -20.74 7.58
N LYS A 42 -0.48 -21.36 7.59
CA LYS A 42 -1.75 -20.66 7.45
C LYS A 42 -2.02 -19.73 8.64
N MET A 43 -1.69 -20.16 9.86
CA MET A 43 -1.82 -19.32 11.05
C MET A 43 -0.82 -18.17 11.04
N ALA A 44 0.43 -18.44 10.66
CA ALA A 44 1.45 -17.39 10.52
C ALA A 44 1.03 -16.33 9.48
N LYS A 45 0.47 -16.77 8.33
CA LYS A 45 -0.08 -15.87 7.32
C LYS A 45 -1.28 -15.07 7.84
N MET A 46 -2.24 -15.72 8.52
CA MET A 46 -3.39 -15.02 9.09
C MET A 46 -2.96 -13.97 10.12
N TRP A 47 -1.97 -14.29 10.96
CA TRP A 47 -1.40 -13.35 11.92
C TRP A 47 -0.79 -12.12 11.24
N TYR A 48 0.03 -12.35 10.21
CA TYR A 48 0.57 -11.26 9.39
C TYR A 48 -0.54 -10.43 8.74
N ASP A 49 -1.52 -11.09 8.12
CA ASP A 49 -2.60 -10.43 7.38
C ASP A 49 -3.48 -9.53 8.27
N LEU A 50 -3.60 -9.86 9.56
CA LEU A 50 -4.33 -9.09 10.56
C LEU A 50 -3.54 -7.90 11.12
N ASN A 51 -2.22 -8.01 11.21
CA ASN A 51 -1.38 -7.03 11.88
C ASN A 51 -0.65 -6.07 10.92
N ALA A 52 -0.43 -6.48 9.67
CA ALA A 52 0.17 -5.64 8.65
C ALA A 52 -0.73 -4.44 8.31
N LYS A 53 -0.11 -3.31 7.96
CA LYS A 53 -0.84 -2.15 7.42
C LYS A 53 -1.15 -2.40 5.95
N ARG A 54 -2.19 -1.75 5.43
CA ARG A 54 -2.63 -1.89 4.03
C ARG A 54 -2.58 -0.55 3.34
N ILE A 55 -1.79 -0.47 2.29
CA ILE A 55 -1.82 0.61 1.31
C ILE A 55 -3.01 0.37 0.40
N ASP A 56 -3.76 1.43 0.11
CA ASP A 56 -4.93 1.37 -0.75
C ASP A 56 -4.58 0.96 -2.19
N ALA A 57 -3.63 1.66 -2.81
CA ALA A 57 -3.08 1.31 -4.11
C ALA A 57 -1.56 1.53 -4.18
N LEU A 58 -0.86 0.67 -4.92
CA LEU A 58 0.52 0.84 -5.31
C LEU A 58 0.58 0.94 -6.83
N GLY A 59 0.96 2.11 -7.34
CA GLY A 59 1.20 2.32 -8.76
C GLY A 59 2.65 1.99 -9.11
N GLU A 60 2.87 1.08 -10.06
CA GLU A 60 4.22 0.75 -10.53
C GLU A 60 4.55 1.52 -11.82
N LYS A 61 5.67 2.25 -11.81
CA LYS A 61 6.32 2.80 -13.00
C LYS A 61 7.64 2.05 -13.28
N GLU A 62 8.38 2.48 -14.31
CA GLU A 62 9.67 1.88 -14.67
C GLU A 62 10.65 1.86 -13.47
N ASP A 63 10.96 3.04 -12.94
CA ASP A 63 12.03 3.22 -11.93
C ASP A 63 11.52 3.57 -10.52
N GLU A 64 10.21 3.76 -10.37
CA GLU A 64 9.58 4.16 -9.12
C GLU A 64 8.26 3.45 -8.87
N VAL A 65 7.84 3.46 -7.60
CA VAL A 65 6.52 3.03 -7.16
C VAL A 65 5.86 4.17 -6.42
N TRP A 66 4.58 4.36 -6.64
CA TRP A 66 3.76 5.33 -5.94
C TRP A 66 2.94 4.61 -4.89
N ILE A 67 3.10 5.00 -3.63
CA ILE A 67 2.29 4.56 -2.49
C ILE A 67 1.12 5.52 -2.40
N ILE A 68 -0.07 5.05 -2.76
CA ILE A 68 -1.26 5.90 -2.94
C ILE A 68 -2.26 5.63 -1.82
N GLU A 69 -2.64 6.67 -1.08
CA GLU A 69 -3.78 6.65 -0.15
C GLU A 69 -4.92 7.47 -0.75
N VAL A 70 -6.01 6.81 -1.13
CA VAL A 70 -7.13 7.51 -1.76
C VAL A 70 -8.08 8.00 -0.68
N ALA A 71 -8.35 9.31 -0.67
CA ALA A 71 -9.32 9.91 0.24
C ALA A 71 -10.10 11.00 -0.47
N ALA A 72 -11.43 10.93 -0.46
CA ALA A 72 -12.30 11.99 -0.98
C ALA A 72 -12.20 13.30 -0.18
N SER A 73 -11.75 13.22 1.07
CA SER A 73 -11.48 14.37 1.93
C SER A 73 -10.16 14.14 2.67
N PRO A 74 -9.01 14.41 2.01
CA PRO A 74 -7.71 14.17 2.60
C PRO A 74 -7.49 15.15 3.76
N GLY A 75 -7.15 14.61 4.92
CA GLY A 75 -6.81 15.38 6.12
C GLY A 75 -5.57 14.81 6.80
N LEU A 76 -5.33 15.23 8.05
CA LEU A 76 -4.19 14.75 8.85
C LEU A 76 -4.11 13.22 8.94
N ARG A 77 -5.27 12.54 8.88
CA ARG A 77 -5.35 11.08 8.87
C ARG A 77 -4.64 10.47 7.65
N ALA A 78 -4.98 10.92 6.44
CA ALA A 78 -4.39 10.40 5.20
C ALA A 78 -2.88 10.67 5.15
N LEU A 79 -2.44 11.86 5.60
CA LEU A 79 -1.02 12.19 5.72
C LEU A 79 -0.28 11.27 6.71
N GLY A 80 -0.88 10.99 7.86
CA GLY A 80 -0.34 10.05 8.84
C GLY A 80 -0.23 8.62 8.29
N GLN A 81 -1.24 8.18 7.53
CA GLN A 81 -1.23 6.88 6.86
C GLN A 81 -0.09 6.81 5.83
N LEU A 82 -0.01 7.76 4.90
CA LEU A 82 1.06 7.81 3.89
C LEU A 82 2.46 7.84 4.50
N THR A 83 2.68 8.68 5.52
CA THR A 83 3.97 8.78 6.22
C THR A 83 4.33 7.45 6.87
N THR A 84 3.35 6.80 7.51
CA THR A 84 3.55 5.47 8.13
C THR A 84 3.88 4.42 7.08
N TYR A 85 3.13 4.38 5.98
CA TYR A 85 3.35 3.39 4.93
C TYR A 85 4.70 3.57 4.25
N LEU A 86 5.13 4.80 4.00
CA LEU A 86 6.45 5.08 3.45
C LEU A 86 7.56 4.61 4.39
N ALA A 87 7.44 4.89 5.69
CA ALA A 87 8.42 4.40 6.68
C ALA A 87 8.49 2.86 6.69
N LEU A 88 7.34 2.19 6.75
CA LEU A 88 7.27 0.72 6.73
C LEU A 88 7.75 0.11 5.41
N TRP A 89 7.55 0.80 4.29
CA TRP A 89 8.05 0.36 2.99
C TRP A 89 9.58 0.28 2.99
N TRP A 90 10.28 1.22 3.62
CA TRP A 90 11.74 1.20 3.68
C TRP A 90 12.31 0.19 4.67
N GLU A 91 11.53 -0.29 5.65
CA GLU A 91 11.94 -1.37 6.55
C GLU A 91 11.92 -2.74 5.86
N ASP A 92 10.97 -2.98 4.96
CA ASP A 92 10.81 -4.23 4.20
C ASP A 92 10.40 -3.93 2.74
N PRO A 93 11.31 -3.35 1.94
CA PRO A 93 10.97 -2.92 0.59
C PRO A 93 10.69 -4.11 -0.30
N LYS A 94 9.48 -4.15 -0.86
CA LYS A 94 9.21 -4.90 -2.09
C LYS A 94 9.90 -4.15 -3.23
N PRO A 95 10.24 -4.81 -4.37
CA PRO A 95 11.45 -4.58 -5.17
C PRO A 95 11.98 -3.12 -5.15
N PRO A 96 13.30 -2.90 -4.95
CA PRO A 96 13.88 -1.63 -4.50
C PRO A 96 13.81 -0.52 -5.57
N LYS A 97 12.60 -0.02 -5.79
CA LYS A 97 12.30 1.15 -6.58
C LYS A 97 12.11 2.34 -5.64
N LYS A 98 12.38 3.54 -6.14
CA LYS A 98 12.11 4.76 -5.39
C LYS A 98 10.62 4.82 -5.05
N ALA A 99 10.28 5.01 -3.77
CA ALA A 99 8.90 5.12 -3.32
C ALA A 99 8.47 6.59 -3.23
N ILE A 100 7.36 6.94 -3.87
CA ILE A 100 6.74 8.26 -3.85
C ILE A 100 5.40 8.18 -3.09
N PRO A 101 5.21 8.86 -1.96
CA PRO A 101 3.91 8.92 -1.28
C PRO A 101 2.99 9.91 -2.00
N VAL A 102 1.76 9.50 -2.31
CA VAL A 102 0.76 10.32 -3.03
C VAL A 102 -0.61 10.23 -2.38
#